data_AF-A0A8B8GBM4-F1
#
_entry.id   AF-A0A8B8GBM4-F1
#
_cell.length_a   1.000
_cell.length_b   1.000
_cell.length_c   1.000
_cell.angle_alpha   90.00
_cell.angle_beta   90.00
_cell.angle_gamma   90.00
#
_symmetry.space_group_name_H-M   'P 1'
#
loop_
_entity.id
_entity.type
_entity.pdbx_description
1 polymer ?
#
loop_
_entity_poly.entity_id
_entity_poly.type
_entity_poly.pdbx_seq_one_letter_code
_entity_poly.pdbx_strand_id
1 'polypeptide(L)'
;MASTCQIFFRNFGTSLSKIISTKLRVSPVGLDRNYSQDEQQDKTSLKPGAFAEFYEKTKENKQTVEEDQDFEVLLRNSNFINLGDPEGKLVVGTIFHVVDNDLYIDFGWKFHCVCTRPVRNPDSYIRGSQVRLRIKSLELATRFLGSEKDLTLLEADAILLGLHKPVKY
;
A
#
# COMPACT_ATOMS: atom_id res chain seq x y z
N MET A 1 -30.12 -2.16 33.81
CA MET A 1 -29.13 -3.22 33.95
C MET A 1 -29.14 -4.08 32.69
N ALA A 2 -27.96 -4.32 32.13
CA ALA A 2 -27.61 -5.25 31.04
C ALA A 2 -28.37 -5.13 29.70
N SER A 3 -27.73 -4.47 28.72
CA SER A 3 -27.92 -4.78 27.30
C SER A 3 -26.60 -5.36 26.78
N THR A 4 -26.58 -6.68 26.61
CA THR A 4 -25.44 -7.44 26.09
C THR A 4 -25.39 -7.32 24.57
N CYS A 5 -24.51 -6.47 24.07
CA CYS A 5 -24.19 -6.39 22.65
C CYS A 5 -23.07 -7.40 22.34
N GLN A 6 -23.43 -8.54 21.75
CA GLN A 6 -22.48 -9.49 21.16
C GLN A 6 -21.95 -8.89 19.85
N ILE A 7 -20.74 -8.33 19.90
CA ILE A 7 -20.02 -7.94 18.69
C ILE A 7 -19.22 -9.15 18.19
N PHE A 8 -19.60 -9.58 17.00
CA PHE A 8 -19.05 -10.67 16.23
C PHE A 8 -17.56 -10.43 15.92
N PHE A 9 -16.69 -11.34 16.36
CA PHE A 9 -15.31 -11.42 15.88
C PHE A 9 -15.33 -11.83 14.40
N ARG A 10 -14.89 -10.96 13.49
CA ARG A 10 -14.53 -11.35 12.12
C ARG A 10 -13.01 -11.44 11.99
N ASN A 11 -12.56 -12.67 11.78
CA ASN A 11 -11.20 -13.05 11.39
C ASN A 11 -10.69 -12.16 10.24
N PHE A 12 -9.66 -11.37 10.49
CA PHE A 12 -8.87 -10.72 9.45
C PHE A 12 -7.78 -11.67 8.98
N GLY A 13 -8.14 -12.52 8.03
CA GLY A 13 -7.20 -13.33 7.25
C GLY A 13 -7.28 -12.93 5.80
N THR A 14 -6.56 -11.89 5.39
CA THR A 14 -6.28 -11.64 3.97
C THR A 14 -4.83 -11.18 3.76
N SER A 15 -4.22 -11.81 2.76
CA SER A 15 -2.85 -11.61 2.29
C SER A 15 -2.67 -10.18 1.78
N LEU A 16 -1.71 -9.46 2.38
CA LEU A 16 -1.41 -8.07 2.03
C LEU A 16 -0.19 -8.02 1.10
N SER A 17 -0.45 -7.84 -0.19
CA SER A 17 0.48 -7.15 -1.10
C SER A 17 -0.33 -6.44 -2.18
N LYS A 18 -0.74 -5.21 -1.91
CA LYS A 18 -1.12 -4.25 -2.96
C LYS A 18 -0.27 -3.00 -2.75
N ILE A 19 0.92 -3.02 -3.36
CA ILE A 19 1.68 -1.79 -3.60
C ILE A 19 1.01 -1.15 -4.81
N ILE A 20 0.25 -0.07 -4.58
CA ILE A 20 -0.37 0.71 -5.63
C ILE A 20 0.72 1.63 -6.20
N SER A 21 1.43 1.16 -7.22
CA SER A 21 2.30 2.01 -8.03
C SER A 21 1.40 2.82 -8.99
N THR A 22 1.17 4.10 -8.69
CA THR A 22 0.46 5.01 -9.58
C THR A 22 1.32 5.35 -10.80
N LYS A 23 1.12 4.62 -11.91
CA LYS A 23 1.54 5.05 -13.24
C LYS A 23 0.40 5.84 -13.86
N LEU A 24 0.41 7.17 -13.70
CA LEU A 24 -0.40 8.04 -14.56
C LEU A 24 0.17 7.96 -15.98
N ARG A 25 -0.55 7.30 -16.88
CA ARG A 25 -0.17 7.16 -18.29
C ARG A 25 -0.95 8.19 -19.11
N VAL A 26 -0.25 9.12 -19.74
CA VAL A 26 -0.81 9.98 -20.79
C VAL A 26 -1.04 9.14 -22.05
N SER A 27 -2.25 9.21 -22.61
CA SER A 27 -2.68 8.43 -23.78
C SER A 27 -1.94 8.87 -25.06
N PRO A 28 -1.39 7.95 -25.86
CA PRO A 28 -1.00 8.27 -27.22
C PRO A 28 -2.21 8.14 -28.17
N VAL A 29 -2.32 9.13 -29.06
CA VAL A 29 -3.29 9.21 -30.15
C VAL A 29 -3.06 8.09 -31.17
N GLY A 30 -4.16 7.57 -31.71
CA GLY A 30 -4.27 6.28 -32.41
C GLY A 30 -3.60 6.16 -33.78
N LEU A 31 -3.42 4.89 -34.16
CA LEU A 31 -3.08 4.42 -35.50
C LEU A 31 -3.83 3.11 -35.74
N ASP A 32 -5.03 3.21 -36.29
CA ASP A 32 -5.81 2.06 -36.76
C ASP A 32 -5.12 1.45 -37.99
N ARG A 33 -4.65 0.21 -37.87
CA ARG A 33 -4.27 -0.63 -39.00
C ARG A 33 -5.18 -1.85 -39.05
N ASN A 34 -6.17 -1.77 -39.93
CA ASN A 34 -6.97 -2.92 -40.35
C ASN A 34 -6.09 -3.83 -41.21
N TYR A 35 -5.96 -5.10 -40.83
CA TYR A 35 -5.44 -6.15 -41.70
C TYR A 35 -6.41 -7.33 -41.69
N SER A 36 -7.08 -7.53 -42.81
CA SER A 36 -7.92 -8.68 -43.09
C SER A 36 -7.04 -9.89 -43.42
N GLN A 37 -7.34 -11.07 -42.86
CA GLN A 37 -6.84 -12.33 -43.38
C GLN A 37 -7.94 -13.39 -43.34
N ASP A 38 -8.12 -14.02 -44.51
CA ASP A 38 -9.08 -15.04 -44.87
C ASP A 38 -8.90 -16.36 -44.09
N GLU A 39 -10.00 -17.08 -43.91
CA GLU A 39 -10.05 -18.44 -43.39
C GLU A 39 -9.53 -19.47 -44.41
N GLN A 40 -8.70 -20.42 -43.95
CA GLN A 40 -8.66 -21.77 -44.51
C GLN A 40 -8.62 -22.79 -43.36
N GLN A 41 -9.67 -23.63 -43.32
CA GLN A 41 -9.84 -24.71 -42.36
C GLN A 41 -9.08 -25.95 -42.83
N ASP A 42 -8.09 -26.39 -42.04
CA ASP A 42 -7.54 -27.74 -42.12
C ASP A 42 -7.71 -28.46 -40.78
N LYS A 43 -8.56 -29.50 -40.79
CA LYS A 43 -8.88 -30.34 -39.63
C LYS A 43 -7.76 -31.37 -39.41
N THR A 44 -6.79 -31.04 -38.58
CA THR A 44 -5.97 -32.03 -37.86
C THR A 44 -5.97 -31.70 -36.37
N SER A 45 -6.42 -32.63 -35.54
CA SER A 45 -6.55 -32.49 -34.09
C SER A 45 -5.16 -32.51 -33.41
N LEU A 46 -4.44 -31.41 -33.55
CA LEU A 46 -3.17 -31.18 -32.88
C LEU A 46 -3.43 -30.76 -31.44
N LYS A 47 -2.87 -31.51 -30.48
CA LYS A 47 -2.95 -31.19 -29.05
C LYS A 47 -2.38 -29.78 -28.83
N PRO A 48 -3.03 -28.93 -28.01
CA PRO A 48 -2.50 -27.60 -27.74
C PRO A 48 -1.09 -27.74 -27.15
N GLY A 49 -0.12 -27.02 -27.71
CA GLY A 49 1.23 -27.00 -27.16
C GLY A 49 1.23 -26.49 -25.72
N ALA A 50 2.25 -26.84 -24.94
CA ALA A 50 2.38 -26.43 -23.53
C ALA A 50 2.21 -24.91 -23.32
N PHE A 51 2.57 -24.11 -24.33
CA PHE A 51 2.38 -22.65 -24.32
C PHE A 51 0.91 -22.23 -24.45
N ALA A 52 0.10 -22.95 -25.23
CA ALA A 52 -1.33 -22.67 -25.41
C ALA A 52 -2.13 -23.02 -24.14
N GLU A 53 -1.78 -24.11 -23.45
CA GLU A 53 -2.38 -24.45 -22.15
C GLU A 53 -2.02 -23.42 -21.07
N PHE A 54 -0.77 -22.97 -21.04
CA PHE A 54 -0.35 -21.90 -20.13
C PHE A 54 -1.08 -20.59 -20.43
N TYR A 55 -1.25 -20.24 -21.71
CA TYR A 55 -1.98 -19.04 -22.13
C TYR A 55 -3.44 -19.08 -21.67
N GLU A 56 -4.18 -20.15 -21.95
CA GLU A 56 -5.59 -20.31 -21.51
C GLU A 56 -5.71 -20.26 -19.99
N LYS A 57 -4.80 -20.93 -19.26
CA LYS A 57 -4.75 -20.88 -17.79
C LYS A 57 -4.48 -19.48 -17.23
N THR A 58 -3.71 -18.67 -17.95
CA THR A 58 -3.44 -17.26 -17.55
C THR A 58 -4.54 -16.29 -18.02
N LYS A 59 -5.32 -16.66 -19.04
CA LYS A 59 -6.44 -15.88 -19.59
C LYS A 59 -7.61 -15.78 -18.60
N GLU A 60 -7.84 -16.85 -17.83
CA GLU A 60 -8.83 -16.89 -16.74
C GLU A 60 -8.40 -16.05 -15.53
N ASN A 61 -7.10 -15.86 -15.33
CA ASN A 61 -6.57 -14.88 -14.36
C ASN A 61 -6.60 -13.47 -14.96
N LYS A 62 -7.72 -13.12 -15.59
CA LYS A 62 -8.06 -11.75 -15.95
C LYS A 62 -8.16 -11.02 -14.62
N GLN A 63 -7.08 -10.34 -14.23
CA GLN A 63 -7.17 -9.22 -13.31
C GLN A 63 -8.39 -8.42 -13.75
N THR A 64 -9.40 -8.36 -12.88
CA THR A 64 -10.56 -7.49 -13.08
C THR A 64 -9.98 -6.13 -13.42
N VAL A 65 -10.13 -5.72 -14.67
CA VAL A 65 -9.81 -4.37 -15.11
C VAL A 65 -10.83 -3.55 -14.35
N GLU A 66 -10.45 -3.05 -13.19
CA GLU A 66 -11.30 -2.13 -12.46
C GLU A 66 -11.56 -0.97 -13.41
N GLU A 67 -12.83 -0.68 -13.66
CA GLU A 67 -13.24 0.44 -14.51
C GLU A 67 -12.51 1.69 -14.06
N ASP A 68 -12.05 2.51 -15.00
CA ASP A 68 -11.38 3.76 -14.70
C ASP A 68 -12.29 4.63 -13.82
N GLN A 69 -12.01 4.66 -12.52
CA GLN A 69 -12.76 5.45 -11.55
C GLN A 69 -12.28 6.89 -11.57
N ASP A 70 -13.20 7.83 -11.41
CA ASP A 70 -12.85 9.23 -11.22
C ASP A 70 -12.00 9.43 -9.96
N PHE A 71 -11.12 10.44 -10.00
CA PHE A 71 -10.26 10.80 -8.88
C PHE A 71 -11.05 11.03 -7.58
N GLU A 72 -12.24 11.61 -7.68
CA GLU A 72 -13.10 11.85 -6.52
C GLU A 72 -13.54 10.55 -5.84
N VAL A 73 -13.90 9.53 -6.62
CA VAL A 73 -14.31 8.21 -6.09
C VAL A 73 -13.11 7.52 -5.46
N LEU A 74 -11.94 7.58 -6.09
CA LEU A 74 -10.69 7.03 -5.55
C LEU A 74 -10.30 7.71 -4.24
N LEU A 75 -10.39 9.04 -4.17
CA LEU A 75 -10.03 9.80 -2.97
C LEU A 75 -10.99 9.49 -1.81
N ARG A 76 -12.30 9.51 -2.07
CA ARG A 76 -13.34 9.20 -1.06
C ARG A 76 -13.21 7.78 -0.52
N ASN A 77 -12.82 6.81 -1.35
CA ASN A 77 -12.63 5.41 -0.94
C ASN A 77 -11.22 5.09 -0.44
N SER A 78 -10.31 6.07 -0.40
CA SER A 78 -8.93 5.85 0.05
C SER A 78 -8.85 5.53 1.54
N ASN A 79 -7.90 4.68 1.92
CA ASN A 79 -7.65 4.35 3.33
C ASN A 79 -7.37 5.57 4.20
N PHE A 80 -6.76 6.61 3.61
CA PHE A 80 -6.45 7.86 4.31
C PHE A 80 -7.72 8.63 4.68
N ILE A 81 -8.62 8.87 3.72
CA ILE A 81 -9.89 9.56 4.00
C ILE A 81 -10.75 8.74 4.97
N ASN A 82 -10.75 7.41 4.83
CA ASN A 82 -11.46 6.51 5.74
C ASN A 82 -10.89 6.47 7.16
N LEU A 83 -9.62 6.84 7.38
CA LEU A 83 -8.99 6.87 8.70
C LEU A 83 -9.57 7.99 9.58
N GLY A 84 -10.00 9.10 8.95
CA GLY A 84 -10.48 10.30 9.62
C GLY A 84 -9.34 11.05 10.33
N ASP A 85 -9.60 11.50 11.56
CA ASP A 85 -8.57 12.14 12.38
C ASP A 85 -7.41 11.17 12.66
N PRO A 86 -6.19 11.48 12.17
CA PRO A 86 -5.04 10.59 12.30
C PRO A 86 -4.47 10.54 13.72
N GLU A 87 -4.72 11.55 14.56
CA GLU A 87 -4.09 11.63 15.87
C GLU A 87 -4.50 10.45 16.77
N GLY A 88 -3.50 9.76 17.31
CA GLY A 88 -3.68 8.61 18.20
C GLY A 88 -4.08 7.31 17.50
N LYS A 89 -4.25 7.29 16.17
CA LYS A 89 -4.58 6.07 15.42
C LYS A 89 -3.38 5.12 15.33
N LEU A 90 -3.69 3.82 15.25
CA LEU A 90 -2.70 2.77 15.05
C LEU A 90 -2.56 2.43 13.57
N VAL A 91 -1.35 2.48 13.07
CA VAL A 91 -1.02 2.14 11.68
C VAL A 91 0.15 1.16 11.61
N VAL A 92 0.31 0.52 10.46
CA VAL A 92 1.43 -0.38 10.19
C VAL A 92 2.37 0.32 9.22
N GLY A 93 3.62 0.43 9.62
CA GLY A 93 4.69 0.98 8.79
C GLY A 93 5.73 -0.08 8.43
N THR A 94 6.57 0.24 7.45
CA THR A 94 7.70 -0.58 7.03
C THR A 94 8.98 0.24 7.16
N ILE A 95 9.99 -0.33 7.81
CA ILE A 95 11.31 0.30 7.92
C ILE A 95 11.98 0.26 6.54
N PHE A 96 12.26 1.42 5.94
CA PHE A 96 12.93 1.47 4.63
C PHE A 96 14.42 1.82 4.72
N HIS A 97 14.84 2.47 5.80
CA HIS A 97 16.24 2.84 6.05
C HIS A 97 16.56 2.82 7.55
N VAL A 98 17.80 2.46 7.88
CA VAL A 98 18.28 2.37 9.26
C VAL A 98 19.63 3.07 9.30
N VAL A 99 19.76 4.09 10.14
CA VAL A 99 21.00 4.83 10.36
C VAL A 99 21.32 4.74 11.84
N ASP A 100 22.39 4.04 12.20
CA ASP A 100 22.76 3.78 13.59
C ASP A 100 21.57 3.26 14.43
N ASN A 101 21.03 4.11 15.31
CA ASN A 101 19.89 3.81 16.16
C ASN A 101 18.57 4.38 15.65
N ASP A 102 18.56 5.15 14.56
CA ASP A 102 17.38 5.78 14.00
C ASP A 102 16.76 4.92 12.90
N LEU A 103 15.45 4.71 13.02
CA LEU A 103 14.64 3.89 12.14
C LEU A 103 13.74 4.79 11.31
N TYR A 104 13.99 4.83 10.00
CA TYR A 104 13.15 5.54 9.05
C TYR A 104 12.02 4.63 8.58
N ILE A 105 10.79 4.99 8.91
CA ILE A 105 9.60 4.15 8.75
C ILE A 105 8.57 4.86 7.88
N ASP A 106 8.16 4.20 6.82
CA ASP A 106 7.07 4.65 5.95
C ASP A 106 5.78 3.89 6.29
N PHE A 107 4.67 4.62 6.44
CA PHE A 107 3.33 4.08 6.70
C PHE A 107 2.29 4.52 5.65
N GLY A 108 2.75 4.98 4.48
CA GLY A 108 1.89 5.33 3.35
C GLY A 108 1.36 6.76 3.37
N TRP A 109 1.94 7.63 4.21
CA TRP A 109 1.69 9.07 4.19
C TRP A 109 2.76 9.80 3.36
N LYS A 110 2.56 11.10 3.14
CA LYS A 110 3.51 11.96 2.43
C LYS A 110 4.88 12.00 3.09
N PHE A 111 4.91 12.05 4.43
CA PHE A 111 6.13 12.10 5.21
C PHE A 111 6.29 10.80 6.02
N HIS A 112 7.52 10.30 6.06
CA HIS A 112 7.89 9.17 6.90
C HIS A 112 8.08 9.64 8.35
N CYS A 113 8.13 8.72 9.31
CA CYS A 113 8.53 9.03 10.68
C CYS A 113 9.91 8.45 10.97
N VAL A 114 10.65 9.13 11.85
CA VAL A 114 11.92 8.66 12.40
C VAL A 114 11.68 8.26 13.85
N CYS A 115 11.99 7.02 14.19
CA CYS A 115 11.88 6.52 15.55
C CYS A 115 13.20 5.92 16.01
N THR A 116 13.54 6.09 17.29
CA THR A 116 14.71 5.43 17.86
C THR A 116 14.48 3.94 18.02
N ARG A 117 15.55 3.16 17.86
CA ARG A 117 15.54 1.71 18.02
C ARG A 117 15.23 1.36 19.48
N PRO A 118 14.24 0.51 19.74
CA PRO A 118 13.92 0.12 21.11
C PRO A 118 15.02 -0.77 21.70
N VAL A 119 15.24 -0.62 23.00
CA VAL A 119 16.23 -1.41 23.76
C VAL A 119 15.87 -2.89 23.80
N ARG A 120 14.58 -3.21 23.72
CA ARG A 120 14.07 -4.59 23.73
C ARG A 120 14.12 -5.15 22.31
N ASN A 121 14.92 -6.21 22.13
CA ASN A 121 15.05 -6.94 20.86
C ASN A 121 15.45 -6.05 19.66
N PRO A 122 16.59 -5.34 19.74
CA PRO A 122 17.02 -4.39 18.71
C PRO A 122 17.28 -5.07 17.36
N ASP A 123 17.73 -6.32 17.37
CA ASP A 123 18.15 -7.05 16.17
C ASP A 123 16.99 -7.38 15.21
N SER A 124 15.75 -7.32 15.69
CA SER A 124 14.57 -7.56 14.84
C SER A 124 14.13 -6.35 14.01
N TYR A 125 14.66 -5.15 14.32
CA TYR A 125 14.34 -3.90 13.64
C TYR A 125 15.29 -3.64 12.48
N ILE A 126 15.23 -4.52 11.48
CA ILE A 126 15.98 -4.40 10.23
C ILE A 126 15.16 -3.73 9.14
N ARG A 127 15.84 -3.31 8.07
CA ARG A 127 15.19 -2.84 6.85
C ARG A 127 14.22 -3.89 6.30
N GLY A 128 13.00 -3.47 5.98
CA GLY A 128 11.90 -4.32 5.52
C GLY A 128 10.99 -4.84 6.64
N SER A 129 11.36 -4.69 7.91
CA SER A 129 10.51 -5.11 9.03
C SER A 129 9.23 -4.26 9.10
N GLN A 130 8.10 -4.93 9.30
CA GLN A 130 6.81 -4.27 9.53
C GLN A 130 6.62 -3.96 11.01
N VAL A 131 6.30 -2.71 11.32
CA VAL A 131 6.17 -2.19 12.68
C VAL A 131 4.79 -1.58 12.91
N ARG A 132 4.35 -1.55 14.16
CA ARG A 132 3.14 -0.87 14.61
C ARG A 132 3.51 0.50 15.14
N LEU A 133 2.84 1.51 14.62
CA LEU A 133 3.01 2.90 14.99
C LEU A 133 1.72 3.46 15.57
N ARG A 134 1.86 4.42 16.49
CA ARG A 134 0.77 5.31 16.89
C ARG A 134 1.08 6.70 16.37
N ILE A 135 0.22 7.24 15.51
CA ILE A 135 0.41 8.57 14.92
C ILE A 135 0.18 9.63 16.00
N LYS A 136 1.02 10.66 16.04
CA LYS A 136 0.76 11.90 16.78
C LYS A 136 0.45 13.04 15.80
N SER A 137 1.36 13.30 14.87
CA SER A 137 1.16 14.29 13.80
C SER A 137 1.61 13.73 12.46
N LEU A 138 0.86 14.04 11.42
CA LEU A 138 1.20 13.67 10.04
C LEU A 138 2.27 14.56 9.42
N GLU A 139 2.50 15.75 9.98
CA GLU A 139 3.53 16.69 9.56
C GLU A 139 3.99 17.50 10.77
N LEU A 140 5.29 17.52 11.02
CA LEU A 140 5.87 18.45 11.98
C LEU A 140 6.06 19.81 11.32
N ALA A 141 5.07 20.66 11.48
CA ALA A 141 5.07 22.06 11.05
C ALA A 141 4.73 22.98 12.21
N THR A 142 5.44 24.10 12.34
CA THR A 142 5.12 25.13 13.34
C THR A 142 5.45 26.52 12.82
N ARG A 143 4.74 27.53 13.35
CA ARG A 143 4.97 28.94 13.05
C ARG A 143 5.69 29.60 14.21
N PHE A 144 6.81 30.24 13.93
CA PHE A 144 7.53 31.03 14.92
C PHE A 144 7.16 32.51 14.80
N LEU A 145 7.33 33.25 15.90
CA LEU A 145 7.09 34.68 15.89
C LEU A 145 8.05 35.35 14.90
N GLY A 146 7.49 36.17 13.99
CA GLY A 146 8.26 36.84 12.94
C GLY A 146 8.41 36.04 11.65
N SER A 147 7.92 34.79 11.55
CA SER A 147 7.84 34.08 10.29
C SER A 147 6.50 34.33 9.59
N GLU A 148 6.54 34.65 8.30
CA GLU A 148 5.32 34.78 7.47
C GLU A 148 4.72 33.42 7.11
N LYS A 149 5.55 32.38 7.10
CA LYS A 149 5.20 31.01 6.70
C LYS A 149 5.56 30.02 7.80
N ASP A 150 4.96 28.82 7.71
CA ASP A 150 5.25 27.71 8.60
C ASP A 150 6.59 27.06 8.22
N LEU A 151 7.36 26.70 9.24
CA LEU A 151 8.57 25.90 9.08
C LEU A 151 8.20 24.44 9.30
N THR A 152 8.63 23.58 8.37
CA THR A 152 8.32 22.15 8.40
C THR A 152 9.60 21.32 8.46
N LEU A 153 9.61 20.26 9.27
CA LEU A 153 10.75 19.35 9.38
C LEU A 153 10.75 18.25 8.30
N LEU A 154 9.69 18.21 7.47
CA LEU A 154 9.50 17.21 6.40
C LEU A 154 9.45 15.76 6.92
N GLU A 155 9.00 15.58 8.16
CA GLU A 155 8.81 14.30 8.82
C GLU A 155 7.49 14.29 9.61
N ALA A 156 6.95 13.09 9.81
CA ALA A 156 5.79 12.83 10.66
C ALA A 156 6.25 12.40 12.07
N ASP A 157 5.45 12.73 13.09
CA ASP A 157 5.69 12.28 14.46
C ASP A 157 4.80 11.08 14.80
N ALA A 158 5.44 9.99 15.22
CA ALA A 158 4.78 8.76 15.61
C ALA A 158 5.55 8.04 16.71
N ILE A 159 4.85 7.23 17.49
CA ILE A 159 5.43 6.37 18.52
C ILE A 159 5.54 4.95 17.99
N LEU A 160 6.75 4.39 18.02
CA LEU A 160 6.99 2.99 17.75
C LEU A 160 6.52 2.11 18.92
N LEU A 161 5.51 1.27 18.68
CA LEU A 161 4.97 0.36 19.69
C LEU A 161 5.67 -1.01 19.67
N GLY A 162 5.98 -1.54 18.49
CA GLY A 162 6.54 -2.89 18.35
C GLY A 162 6.50 -3.42 16.92
N LEU A 163 6.90 -4.67 16.73
CA LEU A 163 6.80 -5.36 15.44
C LEU A 163 5.33 -5.76 15.15
N HIS A 164 4.90 -5.65 13.89
CA HIS A 164 3.54 -6.01 13.50
C HIS A 164 3.37 -7.52 13.31
N LYS A 165 4.34 -8.17 12.65
CA LYS A 165 4.42 -9.62 12.46
C LYS A 165 5.71 -10.15 13.09
N PRO A 166 5.68 -11.34 13.72
CA PRO A 166 6.91 -11.99 14.16
C PRO A 166 7.77 -12.33 12.94
N VAL A 167 9.08 -12.08 13.04
CA VAL A 167 10.05 -12.52 12.04
C VAL A 167 10.05 -14.05 12.05
N LYS A 168 9.66 -14.67 10.93
CA LYS A 168 9.76 -16.13 10.76
C LYS A 168 11.19 -16.42 10.27
N TYR A 169 11.92 -17.21 11.05
CA TYR A 169 13.20 -17.78 10.67
C TYR A 169 12.99 -18.99 9.75
#